data_AF-A0A1S4CUB6-F1
#
_entry.id   AF-A0A1S4CUB6-F1
#
_cell.length_a   1.000
_cell.length_b   1.000
_cell.length_c   1.000
_cell.angle_alpha   90.00
_cell.angle_beta   90.00
_cell.angle_gamma   90.00
#
_symmetry.space_group_name_H-M   'P 1'
#
loop_
_entity.id
_entity.type
_entity.pdbx_description
1 polymer ?
#
loop_
_entity_poly.entity_id
_entity_poly.type
_entity_poly.pdbx_seq_one_letter_code
_entity_poly.pdbx_strand_id
1 'polypeptide(L)'
;MPSIKPTALRFYGSFNVTVTGIIIQNSQQCHLKFDNCIGVTVYNFTVSSPGDSPNTDGIHLQNSKDVLIRSSNIACGDDCVSIQTGCTNVYVHNINCGPGHGISIGSLGKDNTKACVSNITVKDVVMQNTMNGVRIKTWSGRLLWVCAIGSAIGFYMVAVERQMQNREKMMAEALADAGSSIDASDRS
;
A
#
# COMPACT_ATOMS: atom_id res chain seq x y z
N MET A 1 -4.41 12.22 24.98
CA MET A 1 -3.71 11.16 24.22
C MET A 1 -2.23 11.52 24.10
N PRO A 2 -1.30 10.56 24.02
CA PRO A 2 0.11 10.87 23.80
C PRO A 2 0.31 11.68 22.51
N SER A 3 1.20 12.68 22.56
CA SER A 3 1.52 13.57 21.43
C SER A 3 2.21 12.83 20.28
N ILE A 4 2.94 11.75 20.61
CA ILE A 4 3.61 10.87 19.65
C ILE A 4 2.83 9.57 19.50
N LYS A 5 2.52 9.22 18.27
CA LYS A 5 1.87 7.96 17.89
C LYS A 5 2.92 6.91 17.53
N PRO A 6 2.97 5.74 18.20
CA PRO A 6 3.98 4.74 17.90
C PRO A 6 3.68 3.97 16.60
N THR A 7 4.74 3.64 15.87
CA THR A 7 4.72 2.54 14.88
C THR A 7 4.65 1.21 15.61
N ALA A 8 3.83 0.25 15.13
CA ALA A 8 3.64 -1.03 15.82
C ALA A 8 4.88 -1.93 15.78
N LEU A 9 5.51 -2.10 14.62
CA LEU A 9 6.75 -2.86 14.48
C LEU A 9 7.73 -2.12 13.55
N ARG A 10 8.97 -1.93 14.00
CA ARG A 10 10.05 -1.34 13.21
C ARG A 10 11.31 -2.19 13.25
N PHE A 11 11.84 -2.50 12.08
CA PHE A 11 13.22 -2.97 11.90
C PHE A 11 14.11 -1.79 11.51
N TYR A 12 15.26 -1.69 12.14
CA TYR A 12 16.22 -0.61 11.91
C TYR A 12 17.62 -1.18 11.73
N GLY A 13 18.33 -0.79 10.66
CA GLY A 13 19.73 -1.21 10.45
C GLY A 13 19.92 -2.72 10.30
N SER A 14 18.89 -3.43 9.84
CA SER A 14 18.82 -4.90 9.88
C SER A 14 19.12 -5.53 8.52
N PHE A 15 19.63 -6.77 8.53
CA PHE A 15 20.00 -7.51 7.32
C PHE A 15 19.25 -8.85 7.28
N ASN A 16 18.81 -9.27 6.09
CA ASN A 16 18.13 -10.55 5.85
C ASN A 16 16.90 -10.78 6.75
N VAL A 17 16.05 -9.76 6.87
CA VAL A 17 14.84 -9.82 7.70
C VAL A 17 13.72 -10.53 6.95
N THR A 18 13.15 -11.55 7.56
CA THR A 18 11.91 -12.19 7.09
C THR A 18 10.78 -11.94 8.07
N VAL A 19 9.65 -11.40 7.58
CA VAL A 19 8.41 -11.24 8.33
C VAL A 19 7.33 -12.08 7.66
N THR A 20 6.76 -13.04 8.39
CA THR A 20 5.71 -13.90 7.84
C THR A 20 4.75 -14.43 8.89
N GLY A 21 3.50 -14.68 8.49
CA GLY A 21 2.48 -15.35 9.31
C GLY A 21 1.93 -14.49 10.45
N ILE A 22 2.20 -13.18 10.44
CA ILE A 22 1.75 -12.27 11.49
C ILE A 22 0.62 -11.36 11.02
N ILE A 23 -0.19 -10.93 11.98
CA ILE A 23 -1.27 -9.96 11.81
C ILE A 23 -0.96 -8.76 12.70
N ILE A 24 -1.00 -7.54 12.15
CA ILE A 24 -0.92 -6.29 12.94
C ILE A 24 -2.24 -5.53 12.76
N GLN A 25 -2.92 -5.24 13.86
CA GLN A 25 -4.21 -4.56 13.86
C GLN A 25 -4.13 -3.22 14.58
N ASN A 26 -4.81 -2.21 14.04
CA ASN A 26 -5.05 -0.92 14.66
C ASN A 26 -3.78 -0.23 15.19
N SER A 27 -2.73 -0.18 14.35
CA SER A 27 -1.55 0.63 14.68
C SER A 27 -1.93 2.10 14.82
N GLN A 28 -1.32 2.79 15.79
CA GLN A 28 -1.51 4.23 15.99
C GLN A 28 -0.84 5.07 14.89
N GLN A 29 0.09 4.48 14.15
CA GLN A 29 0.79 5.05 12.99
C GLN A 29 1.06 3.91 11.97
N CYS A 30 2.27 3.78 11.43
CA CYS A 30 2.62 2.67 10.53
C CYS A 30 2.46 1.31 11.24
N HIS A 31 2.04 0.28 10.52
CA HIS A 31 1.96 -1.09 11.05
C HIS A 31 3.33 -1.77 11.04
N LEU A 32 3.99 -1.79 9.88
CA LEU A 32 5.31 -2.38 9.71
C LEU A 32 6.25 -1.40 9.03
N LYS A 33 7.38 -1.09 9.68
CA LYS A 33 8.39 -0.17 9.15
C LYS A 33 9.75 -0.84 8.99
N PHE A 34 10.38 -0.62 7.86
CA PHE A 34 11.78 -0.94 7.61
C PHE A 34 12.55 0.34 7.35
N ASP A 35 13.62 0.55 8.10
CA ASP A 35 14.48 1.71 7.96
C ASP A 35 15.94 1.29 7.96
N ASN A 36 16.66 1.64 6.90
CA ASN A 36 18.05 1.26 6.69
C ASN A 36 18.26 -0.27 6.71
N CYS A 37 17.37 -1.03 6.06
CA CYS A 37 17.43 -2.50 6.02
C CYS A 37 17.86 -3.03 4.65
N ILE A 38 18.51 -4.20 4.61
CA ILE A 38 18.93 -4.87 3.36
C ILE A 38 18.46 -6.32 3.37
N GLY A 39 17.89 -6.79 2.26
CA GLY A 39 17.40 -8.16 2.15
C GLY A 39 16.14 -8.35 3.00
N VAL A 40 15.08 -7.62 2.67
CA VAL A 40 13.80 -7.71 3.40
C VAL A 40 12.84 -8.59 2.63
N THR A 41 12.22 -9.56 3.31
CA THR A 41 11.17 -10.41 2.74
C THR A 41 9.93 -10.39 3.63
N VAL A 42 8.80 -9.97 3.09
CA VAL A 42 7.50 -9.96 3.77
C VAL A 42 6.51 -10.81 2.99
N TYR A 43 5.92 -11.84 3.62
CA TYR A 43 4.88 -12.66 2.99
C TYR A 43 3.91 -13.30 3.98
N ASN A 44 2.69 -13.62 3.55
CA ASN A 44 1.62 -14.09 4.44
C ASN A 44 1.41 -13.11 5.61
N PHE A 45 1.49 -11.81 5.32
CA PHE A 45 1.34 -10.74 6.29
C PHE A 45 -0.05 -10.11 6.16
N THR A 46 -0.68 -9.80 7.28
CA THR A 46 -1.99 -9.13 7.30
C THR A 46 -1.97 -7.85 8.13
N VAL A 47 -2.50 -6.78 7.56
CA VAL A 47 -2.76 -5.50 8.25
C VAL A 47 -4.25 -5.20 8.22
N SER A 48 -4.78 -4.71 9.34
CA SER A 48 -6.15 -4.21 9.43
C SER A 48 -6.23 -2.97 10.32
N SER A 49 -6.71 -1.86 9.76
CA SER A 49 -7.18 -0.68 10.49
C SER A 49 -8.35 -0.02 9.74
N PRO A 50 -9.15 0.84 10.40
CA PRO A 50 -10.18 1.62 9.73
C PRO A 50 -9.62 2.44 8.56
N GLY A 51 -10.36 2.48 7.45
CA GLY A 51 -9.93 3.15 6.20
C GLY A 51 -9.85 4.68 6.30
N ASP A 52 -10.41 5.26 7.35
CA ASP A 52 -10.36 6.68 7.69
C ASP A 52 -9.30 7.01 8.76
N SER A 53 -8.51 6.02 9.20
CA SER A 53 -7.48 6.20 10.22
C SER A 53 -6.24 6.88 9.64
N PRO A 54 -5.96 8.16 9.98
CA PRO A 54 -4.91 8.92 9.34
C PRO A 54 -3.51 8.35 9.66
N ASN A 55 -2.61 8.40 8.67
CA ASN A 55 -1.18 8.07 8.82
C ASN A 55 -0.92 6.62 9.29
N THR A 56 -1.79 5.69 8.90
CA THR A 56 -1.67 4.27 9.27
C THR A 56 -1.10 3.38 8.17
N ASP A 57 0.02 3.78 7.56
CA ASP A 57 0.68 3.00 6.50
C ASP A 57 0.80 1.51 6.85
N GLY A 58 0.49 0.62 5.90
CA GLY A 58 0.62 -0.82 6.10
C GLY A 58 2.08 -1.24 6.22
N ILE A 59 2.82 -1.12 5.13
CA ILE A 59 4.27 -1.35 5.08
C ILE A 59 4.97 -0.04 4.66
N HIS A 60 5.86 0.46 5.51
CA HIS A 60 6.60 1.69 5.27
C HIS A 60 8.10 1.36 5.09
N LEU A 61 8.64 1.66 3.90
CA LEU A 61 10.04 1.43 3.54
C LEU A 61 10.79 2.76 3.49
N GLN A 62 11.94 2.84 4.14
CA GLN A 62 12.86 3.96 4.04
C GLN A 62 14.30 3.46 4.02
N ASN A 63 15.15 4.05 3.17
CA ASN A 63 16.57 3.69 3.06
C ASN A 63 16.85 2.18 2.91
N SER A 64 15.92 1.42 2.32
CA SER A 64 15.96 -0.05 2.35
C SER A 64 16.20 -0.65 0.97
N LYS A 65 16.99 -1.71 0.90
CA LYS A 65 17.44 -2.31 -0.36
C LYS A 65 17.05 -3.78 -0.44
N ASP A 66 16.80 -4.26 -1.66
CA ASP A 66 16.48 -5.66 -1.96
C ASP A 66 15.29 -6.14 -1.12
N VAL A 67 14.12 -5.56 -1.44
CA VAL A 67 12.88 -5.76 -0.69
C VAL A 67 11.89 -6.55 -1.53
N LEU A 68 11.41 -7.66 -0.98
CA LEU A 68 10.34 -8.48 -1.54
C LEU A 68 9.11 -8.43 -0.63
N ILE A 69 7.99 -7.95 -1.15
CA ILE A 69 6.69 -7.98 -0.46
C ILE A 69 5.72 -8.78 -1.32
N ARG A 70 5.15 -9.86 -0.77
CA ARG A 70 4.24 -10.70 -1.54
C ARG A 70 3.14 -11.38 -0.74
N SER A 71 2.09 -11.85 -1.40
CA SER A 71 1.09 -12.76 -0.81
C SER A 71 0.55 -12.26 0.54
N SER A 72 0.12 -10.99 0.57
CA SER A 72 -0.21 -10.27 1.80
C SER A 72 -1.50 -9.47 1.64
N ASN A 73 -2.22 -9.27 2.75
CA ASN A 73 -3.47 -8.50 2.80
C ASN A 73 -3.23 -7.23 3.60
N ILE A 74 -3.42 -6.06 2.99
CA ILE A 74 -3.09 -4.79 3.60
C ILE A 74 -4.30 -3.86 3.52
N ALA A 75 -5.03 -3.78 4.63
CA ALA A 75 -6.19 -2.91 4.81
C ALA A 75 -5.85 -1.84 5.85
N CYS A 76 -5.74 -0.58 5.43
CA CYS A 76 -5.38 0.51 6.33
C CYS A 76 -5.98 1.86 5.92
N GLY A 77 -5.74 2.91 6.71
CA GLY A 77 -6.24 4.25 6.41
C GLY A 77 -5.31 5.14 5.58
N ASP A 78 -4.10 4.66 5.24
CA ASP A 78 -3.13 5.39 4.40
C ASP A 78 -2.54 4.43 3.33
N ASP A 79 -1.29 4.64 2.91
CA ASP A 79 -0.64 3.80 1.89
C ASP A 79 -0.50 2.34 2.35
N CYS A 80 -0.96 1.38 1.53
CA CYS A 80 -0.73 -0.05 1.77
C CYS A 80 0.78 -0.34 1.78
N VAL A 81 1.49 0.22 0.80
CA VAL A 81 2.96 0.20 0.75
C VAL A 81 3.45 1.61 0.44
N SER A 82 4.25 2.16 1.35
CA SER A 82 4.87 3.48 1.26
C SER A 82 6.36 3.32 1.03
N ILE A 83 6.85 3.77 -0.12
CA ILE A 83 8.25 3.61 -0.56
C ILE A 83 8.92 4.98 -0.54
N GLN A 84 9.69 5.25 0.50
CA GLN A 84 10.39 6.52 0.69
C GLN A 84 11.77 6.54 0.02
N THR A 85 12.43 7.69 0.12
CA THR A 85 13.80 7.89 -0.35
C THR A 85 14.77 6.83 0.18
N GLY A 86 15.83 6.57 -0.60
CA GLY A 86 16.88 5.62 -0.31
C GLY A 86 16.49 4.16 -0.58
N CYS A 87 15.29 3.91 -1.09
CA CYS A 87 14.85 2.56 -1.45
C CYS A 87 15.31 2.14 -2.85
N THR A 88 15.81 0.91 -2.99
CA THR A 88 16.13 0.34 -4.31
C THR A 88 15.82 -1.15 -4.38
N ASN A 89 15.54 -1.66 -5.58
CA ASN A 89 15.24 -3.07 -5.82
C ASN A 89 14.06 -3.54 -4.96
N VAL A 90 12.92 -2.87 -5.11
CA VAL A 90 11.69 -3.22 -4.38
C VAL A 90 10.76 -3.94 -5.34
N TYR A 91 10.37 -5.15 -4.99
CA TYR A 91 9.40 -5.94 -5.73
C TYR A 91 8.18 -6.24 -4.86
N VAL A 92 7.03 -5.71 -5.27
CA VAL A 92 5.74 -5.92 -4.62
C VAL A 92 4.86 -6.74 -5.56
N HIS A 93 4.40 -7.93 -5.14
CA HIS A 93 3.50 -8.72 -5.98
C HIS A 93 2.51 -9.62 -5.26
N ASN A 94 1.38 -9.95 -5.90
CA ASN A 94 0.35 -10.82 -5.32
C ASN A 94 -0.15 -10.32 -3.96
N ILE A 95 -0.55 -9.05 -3.87
CA ILE A 95 -1.10 -8.49 -2.61
C ILE A 95 -2.51 -7.95 -2.82
N ASN A 96 -3.32 -8.02 -1.77
CA ASN A 96 -4.59 -7.31 -1.68
C ASN A 96 -4.34 -6.01 -0.90
N CYS A 97 -4.65 -4.87 -1.50
CA CYS A 97 -4.47 -3.54 -0.93
C CYS A 97 -5.83 -2.86 -0.88
N GLY A 98 -6.31 -2.49 0.31
CA GLY A 98 -7.63 -1.88 0.42
C GLY A 98 -8.34 -2.13 1.73
N PRO A 99 -9.00 -1.11 2.33
CA PRO A 99 -9.04 0.30 1.91
C PRO A 99 -7.67 1.02 2.08
N GLY A 100 -7.60 2.31 1.72
CA GLY A 100 -6.44 3.17 1.97
C GLY A 100 -6.05 4.05 0.78
N HIS A 101 -4.78 4.43 0.69
CA HIS A 101 -4.26 5.33 -0.35
C HIS A 101 -3.59 4.63 -1.54
N GLY A 102 -3.54 3.29 -1.55
CA GLY A 102 -2.90 2.51 -2.62
C GLY A 102 -1.43 2.25 -2.35
N ILE A 103 -0.63 2.15 -3.41
CA ILE A 103 0.83 2.02 -3.31
C ILE A 103 1.46 3.37 -3.70
N SER A 104 2.30 3.90 -2.82
CA SER A 104 2.90 5.22 -3.02
C SER A 104 4.43 5.17 -3.02
N ILE A 105 5.04 5.89 -3.96
CA ILE A 105 6.45 6.25 -3.93
C ILE A 105 6.54 7.71 -3.46
N GLY A 106 7.15 7.93 -2.29
CA GLY A 106 7.28 9.23 -1.66
C GLY A 106 6.29 9.50 -0.51
N SER A 107 6.24 10.71 0.05
CA SER A 107 6.73 11.95 -0.55
C SER A 107 8.26 12.08 -0.61
N LEU A 108 8.78 12.26 -1.82
CA LEU A 108 10.21 12.44 -2.09
C LEU A 108 10.62 13.93 -1.99
N GLY A 109 11.86 14.15 -1.55
CA GLY A 109 12.50 15.47 -1.58
C GLY A 109 12.11 16.40 -0.43
N LYS A 110 11.71 15.83 0.72
CA LYS A 110 11.41 16.61 1.93
C LYS A 110 12.60 17.51 2.29
N ASP A 111 12.34 18.73 2.73
CA ASP A 111 13.35 19.71 3.17
C ASP A 111 14.42 20.04 2.10
N ASN A 112 14.04 19.99 0.82
CA ASN A 112 14.95 20.18 -0.34
C ASN A 112 16.12 19.19 -0.40
N THR A 113 15.96 18.01 0.22
CA THR A 113 16.97 16.96 0.18
C THR A 113 16.93 16.19 -1.14
N LYS A 114 18.07 15.63 -1.52
CA LYS A 114 18.13 14.68 -2.64
C LYS A 114 17.31 13.45 -2.29
N ALA A 115 16.41 13.06 -3.19
CA ALA A 115 15.63 11.85 -3.05
C ALA A 115 15.89 10.88 -4.20
N CYS A 116 16.24 9.64 -3.86
CA CYS A 116 16.52 8.60 -4.83
C CYS A 116 15.69 7.37 -4.49
N VAL A 117 14.94 6.91 -5.49
CA VAL A 117 14.27 5.62 -5.49
C VAL A 117 14.51 5.01 -6.86
N SER A 118 14.89 3.72 -6.91
CA SER A 118 15.25 3.06 -8.16
C SER A 118 14.81 1.60 -8.20
N ASN A 119 14.52 1.08 -9.39
CA ASN A 119 14.16 -0.31 -9.64
C ASN A 119 13.00 -0.79 -8.74
N ILE A 120 11.83 -0.20 -8.96
CA ILE A 120 10.60 -0.54 -8.24
C ILE A 120 9.67 -1.26 -9.21
N THR A 121 9.28 -2.47 -8.86
CA THR A 121 8.31 -3.26 -9.62
C THR A 121 7.10 -3.55 -8.73
N VAL A 122 5.92 -3.25 -9.25
CA VAL A 122 4.64 -3.52 -8.60
C VAL A 122 3.78 -4.29 -9.58
N LYS A 123 3.39 -5.52 -9.23
CA LYS A 123 2.69 -6.43 -10.14
C LYS A 123 1.59 -7.19 -9.38
N ASP A 124 0.55 -7.66 -10.08
CA ASP A 124 -0.43 -8.59 -9.50
C ASP A 124 -1.03 -8.09 -8.17
N VAL A 125 -1.42 -6.81 -8.13
CA VAL A 125 -2.00 -6.15 -6.96
C VAL A 125 -3.51 -5.98 -7.16
N VAL A 126 -4.30 -6.51 -6.23
CA VAL A 126 -5.74 -6.23 -6.17
C VAL A 126 -5.94 -5.01 -5.29
N MET A 127 -6.49 -3.93 -5.86
CA MET A 127 -6.79 -2.70 -5.13
C MET A 127 -8.29 -2.59 -4.90
N GLN A 128 -8.73 -2.44 -3.65
CA GLN A 128 -10.15 -2.36 -3.27
C GLN A 128 -10.39 -1.14 -2.40
N ASN A 129 -11.37 -0.30 -2.76
CA ASN A 129 -11.73 0.88 -1.95
C ASN A 129 -10.51 1.77 -1.60
N THR A 130 -9.56 1.87 -2.52
CA THR A 130 -8.40 2.76 -2.37
C THR A 130 -8.65 4.11 -3.04
N MET A 131 -8.09 5.17 -2.47
CA MET A 131 -8.14 6.51 -3.05
C MET A 131 -7.31 6.61 -4.34
N ASN A 132 -6.22 5.85 -4.44
CA ASN A 132 -5.34 5.85 -5.61
C ASN A 132 -4.94 4.42 -5.99
N GLY A 133 -4.43 4.30 -7.22
CA GLY A 133 -3.77 3.10 -7.72
C GLY A 133 -2.32 2.99 -7.22
N VAL A 134 -1.39 3.13 -8.16
CA VAL A 134 0.01 3.46 -7.84
C VAL A 134 0.20 4.96 -8.01
N ARG A 135 0.86 5.62 -7.04
CA ARG A 135 1.03 7.08 -7.01
C ARG A 135 2.49 7.45 -6.71
N ILE A 136 2.98 8.52 -7.33
CA ILE A 136 4.27 9.15 -6.98
C ILE A 136 3.97 10.50 -6.32
N LYS A 137 4.53 10.74 -5.13
CA LYS A 137 4.38 11.98 -4.34
C LYS A 137 5.73 12.68 -4.24
N THR A 138 5.78 13.98 -4.56
CA THR A 138 7.00 14.81 -4.48
C THR A 138 6.67 16.14 -3.82
N TRP A 139 7.57 16.68 -3.00
CA TRP A 139 7.42 18.04 -2.48
C TRP A 139 7.61 19.07 -3.61
N SER A 140 6.61 19.94 -3.83
CA SER A 140 6.62 20.91 -4.92
C SER A 140 7.57 22.07 -4.61
N GLY A 141 8.61 22.25 -5.42
CA GLY A 141 9.48 23.43 -5.30
C GLY A 141 10.87 23.35 -5.94
N ARG A 142 11.57 22.21 -5.98
CA ARG A 142 12.99 22.18 -6.40
C ARG A 142 13.47 20.86 -7.00
N LEU A 143 14.53 21.00 -7.80
CA LEU A 143 15.24 20.03 -8.64
C LEU A 143 15.17 18.58 -8.11
N LEU A 144 14.17 17.85 -8.63
CA LEU A 144 14.11 16.40 -8.49
C LEU A 144 15.34 15.89 -9.26
N TRP A 145 16.47 15.59 -8.59
CA TRP A 145 17.51 14.75 -9.16
C TRP A 145 16.94 13.34 -9.20
N VAL A 146 16.04 13.15 -10.17
CA VAL A 146 15.26 11.95 -10.38
C VAL A 146 16.22 10.90 -10.88
N CYS A 147 16.83 10.14 -9.96
CA CYS A 147 17.33 8.82 -10.32
C CYS A 147 16.17 7.83 -10.61
N ALA A 148 14.92 8.29 -10.78
CA ALA A 148 13.87 7.47 -11.40
C ALA A 148 14.11 7.24 -12.91
N ILE A 149 15.09 7.90 -13.55
CA ILE A 149 15.48 7.64 -14.94
C ILE A 149 16.13 6.24 -15.11
N GLY A 150 16.43 5.52 -14.01
CA GLY A 150 16.90 4.12 -14.06
C GLY A 150 15.85 3.05 -13.74
N SER A 151 14.60 3.42 -13.45
CA SER A 151 13.57 2.43 -13.10
C SER A 151 12.80 2.03 -14.36
N ALA A 152 13.00 0.82 -14.84
CA ALA A 152 11.99 0.16 -15.66
C ALA A 152 10.76 -0.03 -14.75
N ILE A 153 9.90 0.99 -14.69
CA ILE A 153 8.66 0.92 -13.93
C ILE A 153 7.72 0.00 -14.71
N GLY A 154 7.84 -1.30 -14.45
CA GLY A 154 6.95 -2.32 -14.98
C GLY A 154 5.60 -2.25 -14.25
N PHE A 155 4.72 -1.34 -14.66
CA PHE A 155 3.33 -1.34 -14.24
C PHE A 155 2.54 -2.32 -15.12
N TYR A 156 2.53 -3.61 -14.76
CA TYR A 156 1.57 -4.54 -15.35
C TYR A 156 0.33 -4.57 -14.46
N MET A 157 -0.60 -3.65 -14.72
CA MET A 157 -1.85 -3.53 -13.96
C MET A 157 -2.87 -4.56 -14.43
N VAL A 158 -2.88 -5.75 -13.83
CA VAL A 158 -4.07 -6.64 -13.87
C VAL A 158 -4.99 -6.28 -12.70
N ALA A 159 -5.46 -5.02 -12.69
CA ALA A 159 -6.31 -4.50 -11.61
C ALA A 159 -7.53 -3.71 -12.11
N VAL A 160 -7.51 -3.25 -13.37
CA VAL A 160 -8.63 -2.50 -13.94
C VAL A 160 -9.82 -3.42 -14.24
N GLU A 161 -9.59 -4.63 -14.75
CA GLU A 161 -10.68 -5.52 -15.18
C GLU A 161 -11.48 -6.12 -14.01
N ARG A 162 -10.82 -6.49 -12.91
CA ARG A 162 -11.52 -7.09 -11.76
C ARG A 162 -12.30 -6.09 -10.91
N GLN A 163 -11.90 -4.82 -10.88
CA GLN A 163 -12.64 -3.78 -10.16
C GLN A 163 -13.93 -3.38 -10.90
N MET A 164 -13.90 -3.36 -12.23
CA MET A 164 -15.11 -3.14 -13.04
C MET A 164 -16.07 -4.31 -12.89
N GLN A 165 -15.59 -5.56 -13.04
CA GLN A 165 -16.44 -6.75 -12.88
C GLN A 165 -17.01 -6.89 -11.46
N ASN A 166 -16.24 -6.57 -10.42
CA ASN A 166 -16.76 -6.61 -9.04
C ASN A 166 -17.76 -5.49 -8.76
N ARG A 167 -17.59 -4.27 -9.31
CA ARG A 167 -18.60 -3.21 -9.19
C ARG A 167 -19.87 -3.53 -9.96
N GLU A 168 -19.74 -4.09 -11.16
CA GLU A 168 -20.88 -4.56 -11.97
C GLU A 168 -21.62 -5.68 -11.23
N LYS A 169 -20.90 -6.64 -10.64
CA LYS A 169 -21.50 -7.72 -9.86
C LYS A 169 -22.19 -7.21 -8.59
N MET A 170 -21.57 -6.28 -7.85
CA MET A 170 -22.18 -5.68 -6.64
C MET A 170 -23.41 -4.81 -6.97
N MET A 171 -23.39 -4.05 -8.08
CA MET A 171 -24.57 -3.31 -8.54
C MET A 171 -25.69 -4.25 -9.00
N ALA A 172 -25.35 -5.34 -9.70
CA ALA A 172 -26.32 -6.35 -10.12
C ALA A 172 -26.97 -7.06 -8.93
N GLU A 173 -26.19 -7.41 -7.89
CA GLU A 173 -26.71 -8.01 -6.66
C GLU A 173 -27.60 -7.02 -5.87
N ALA A 174 -27.22 -5.74 -5.78
CA ALA A 174 -28.03 -4.71 -5.14
C ALA A 174 -29.36 -4.44 -5.87
N LEU A 175 -29.36 -4.46 -7.21
CA LEU A 175 -30.57 -4.33 -8.03
C LEU A 175 -31.49 -5.54 -7.87
N ALA A 176 -30.93 -6.75 -7.75
CA ALA A 176 -31.71 -7.97 -7.52
C ALA A 176 -32.40 -7.98 -6.15
N ASP A 177 -31.70 -7.52 -5.09
CA ASP A 177 -32.25 -7.41 -3.75
C ASP A 177 -33.36 -6.34 -3.64
N ALA A 178 -33.15 -5.18 -4.29
CA ALA A 178 -34.15 -4.13 -4.40
C ALA A 178 -35.40 -4.58 -5.19
N GLY A 179 -35.22 -5.38 -6.26
CA GLY A 179 -36.35 -5.94 -7.01
C GLY A 179 -37.18 -6.93 -6.19
N SER A 180 -36.52 -7.77 -5.37
CA SER A 180 -37.20 -8.76 -4.52
C SER A 180 -38.03 -8.14 -3.38
N SER A 181 -37.61 -6.97 -2.88
CA SER A 181 -38.30 -6.25 -1.82
C SER A 181 -39.51 -5.45 -2.32
N ILE A 182 -39.47 -4.96 -3.56
CA ILE A 182 -40.62 -4.29 -4.19
C ILE A 182 -41.74 -5.32 -4.49
N ASP A 183 -41.39 -6.49 -5.02
CA ASP A 183 -42.35 -7.55 -5.39
C ASP A 183 -43.05 -8.19 -4.17
N ALA A 184 -42.44 -8.09 -2.98
CA ALA A 184 -43.04 -8.53 -1.71
C ALA A 184 -44.06 -7.52 -1.14
N SER A 185 -43.95 -6.24 -1.50
CA SER A 185 -44.84 -5.16 -1.01
C SER A 185 -46.13 -5.00 -1.83
N ASP A 186 -46.18 -5.53 -3.06
CA ASP A 186 -47.36 -5.49 -3.94
C ASP A 186 -48.28 -6.72 -3.77
N ARG A 187 -47.95 -7.65 -2.85
CA ARG A 187 -48.74 -8.87 -2.55
C ARG A 187 -49.45 -8.84 -1.18
N SER A 188 -49.51 -7.70 -0.50
CA SER A 188 -50.21 -7.52 0.79
C SER A 188 -51.50 -6.72 0.67
#